data_AF-X1AW46-F1
#
_entry.id   AF-X1AW46-F1
#
_cell.length_a   1.000
_cell.length_b   1.000
_cell.length_c   1.000
_cell.angle_alpha   90.00
_cell.angle_beta   90.00
_cell.angle_gamma   90.00
#
_symmetry.space_group_name_H-M   'P 1'
#
loop_
_entity.id
_entity.type
_entity.pdbx_description
1 polymer ?
#
loop_
_entity_poly.entity_id
_entity_poly.type
_entity_poly.pdbx_seq_one_letter_code
_entity_poly.pdbx_strand_id
1 'polypeptide(L)'
;MLVQVFLTGPKPETGYQGQDKLAHVVKVIDGDTIELLSGDIVRYLGINAPEKGDPWSQMSTQLNRDLVEGKDIRLEYDMEKHDHYGR
;
A
#
# COMPACT_ATOMS: atom_id res chain seq x y z
N MET A 1 -7.62 -5.07 1.02
CA MET A 1 -7.50 -4.29 2.27
C MET A 1 -7.17 -2.89 1.84
N LEU A 2 -8.01 -1.94 2.21
CA LEU A 2 -7.99 -0.56 1.71
C LEU A 2 -7.11 0.27 2.64
N VAL A 3 -5.90 0.60 2.20
CA VAL A 3 -4.92 1.28 3.06
C VAL A 3 -4.28 2.45 2.34
N GLN A 4 -4.09 3.55 3.06
CA GLN A 4 -3.16 4.60 2.66
C GLN A 4 -1.79 4.31 3.29
N VAL A 5 -0.73 4.27 2.47
CA VAL A 5 0.63 3.94 2.90
C VAL A 5 1.47 5.20 3.01
N PHE A 6 2.08 5.39 4.18
CA PHE A 6 3.05 6.44 4.42
C PHE A 6 4.41 5.82 4.72
N LEU A 7 5.46 6.36 4.11
CA LEU A 7 6.83 6.13 4.58
C LEU A 7 6.95 6.66 6.02
N THR A 8 7.80 6.02 6.85
CA THR A 8 8.01 6.40 8.26
C THR A 8 8.45 7.86 8.39
N GLY A 9 7.47 8.75 8.44
CA GLY A 9 7.57 10.18 8.66
C GLY A 9 6.49 10.61 9.65
N PRO A 10 6.53 11.86 10.12
CA PRO A 10 5.56 12.37 11.08
C PRO A 10 4.14 12.21 10.54
N LYS A 11 3.21 11.81 11.42
CA LYS A 11 1.80 11.64 11.07
C LYS A 11 1.23 12.99 10.61
N PRO A 12 0.51 13.05 9.47
CA PRO A 12 -0.21 14.26 9.09
C PRO A 12 -1.32 14.56 10.11
N GLU A 13 -1.52 15.83 10.42
CA GLU A 13 -2.44 16.32 11.48
C GLU A 13 -3.93 16.20 11.10
N THR A 14 -4.24 15.38 10.11
CA THR A 14 -5.56 15.23 9.52
C THR A 14 -6.48 14.37 10.40
N GLY A 15 -7.75 14.77 10.52
CA GLY A 15 -8.78 14.14 11.37
C GLY A 15 -9.27 12.75 10.94
N TYR A 16 -8.47 11.99 10.20
CA TYR A 16 -8.78 10.59 9.86
C TYR A 16 -8.57 9.68 11.09
N GLN A 17 -9.64 9.01 11.51
CA GLN A 17 -9.70 8.12 12.68
C GLN A 17 -9.23 6.68 12.33
N GLY A 18 -8.31 6.54 11.38
CA GLY A 18 -7.74 5.25 11.00
C GLY A 18 -6.84 4.69 12.10
N GLN A 19 -6.91 3.37 12.36
CA GLN A 19 -5.92 2.70 13.21
C GLN A 19 -4.59 2.68 12.48
N ASP A 20 -3.55 3.31 13.04
CA ASP A 20 -2.20 3.23 12.48
C ASP A 20 -1.56 1.89 12.83
N LYS A 21 -1.02 1.18 11.83
CA LYS A 21 -0.23 -0.03 12.03
C LYS A 21 1.12 0.10 11.33
N LEU A 22 2.20 -0.07 12.07
CA LEU A 22 3.54 -0.20 11.48
C LEU A 22 3.66 -1.58 10.82
N ALA A 23 4.24 -1.60 9.62
CA ALA A 23 4.47 -2.83 8.87
C ALA A 23 5.75 -2.72 8.03
N HIS A 24 6.32 -3.87 7.70
CA HIS A 24 7.49 -3.98 6.83
C HIS A 24 7.09 -4.55 5.48
N VAL A 25 7.50 -3.90 4.39
CA VAL A 25 7.18 -4.35 3.04
C VAL A 25 8.26 -5.31 2.54
N VAL A 26 7.86 -6.55 2.22
CA VAL A 26 8.80 -7.56 1.71
C VAL A 26 8.82 -7.62 0.19
N LYS A 27 7.73 -7.21 -0.47
CA LYS A 27 7.62 -7.30 -1.93
C LYS A 27 6.57 -6.34 -2.49
N VAL A 28 6.87 -5.75 -3.63
CA VAL A 28 5.87 -5.07 -4.46
C VAL A 28 5.33 -6.01 -5.53
N ILE A 29 3.99 -6.16 -5.58
CA ILE A 29 3.29 -7.04 -6.53
C ILE A 29 3.02 -6.28 -7.84
N ASP A 30 2.43 -5.09 -7.74
CA ASP A 30 2.14 -4.20 -8.86
C ASP A 30 2.19 -2.71 -8.41
N GLY A 31 1.70 -1.81 -9.25
CA GLY A 31 1.76 -0.37 -9.00
C GLY A 31 0.94 0.15 -7.81
N ASP A 32 0.02 -0.65 -7.28
CA ASP A 32 -0.81 -0.27 -6.12
C ASP A 32 -0.96 -1.38 -5.07
N THR A 33 -0.29 -2.52 -5.24
CA THR A 33 -0.41 -3.70 -4.38
C THR A 33 0.96 -4.16 -3.86
N ILE A 34 1.02 -4.43 -2.55
CA ILE A 34 2.24 -4.85 -1.83
C ILE A 34 1.99 -6.06 -0.94
N GLU A 35 3.06 -6.76 -0.60
CA GLU A 35 3.09 -7.85 0.37
C GLU A 35 3.89 -7.42 1.60
N LEU A 36 3.30 -7.61 2.78
CA LEU A 36 3.93 -7.32 4.06
C LEU A 36 4.66 -8.53 4.62
N LEU A 37 5.58 -8.31 5.55
CA LEU A 37 6.28 -9.37 6.27
C LEU A 37 5.32 -10.33 7.02
N SER A 38 4.11 -9.86 7.37
CA SER A 38 3.06 -10.72 7.96
C SER A 38 2.48 -11.75 6.98
N GLY A 39 2.73 -11.59 5.68
CA GLY A 39 2.07 -12.32 4.60
C GLY A 39 0.77 -11.66 4.10
N ASP A 40 0.36 -10.54 4.69
CA ASP A 40 -0.82 -9.79 4.25
C ASP A 40 -0.56 -9.09 2.91
N ILE A 41 -1.54 -9.13 2.01
CA ILE A 41 -1.52 -8.41 0.73
C ILE A 41 -2.34 -7.13 0.87
N VAL A 42 -1.71 -5.99 0.64
CA VAL A 42 -2.33 -4.67 0.78
C VAL A 42 -2.52 -4.04 -0.59
N ARG A 43 -3.71 -3.50 -0.87
CA ARG A 43 -3.96 -2.65 -2.04
C ARG A 43 -4.21 -1.21 -1.59
N TYR A 44 -3.61 -0.25 -2.28
CA TYR A 44 -3.75 1.14 -1.90
C TYR A 44 -5.16 1.65 -2.16
N LEU A 45 -5.70 2.41 -1.20
CA LEU A 45 -6.98 3.10 -1.39
C LEU A 45 -6.78 4.33 -2.28
N GLY A 46 -7.67 4.52 -3.25
CA GLY A 46 -7.67 5.70 -4.13
C GLY A 46 -6.62 5.69 -5.25
N ILE A 47 -5.87 4.60 -5.38
CA ILE A 47 -4.90 4.40 -6.47
C ILE A 47 -5.38 3.21 -7.31
N ASN A 48 -5.46 3.41 -8.62
CA ASN A 48 -5.69 2.35 -9.59
C ASN A 48 -4.54 2.37 -10.60
N ALA A 49 -3.53 1.55 -10.36
CA ALA A 49 -2.36 1.46 -11.22
C ALA A 49 -2.69 0.72 -12.54
N PRO A 50 -1.95 0.98 -13.63
CA PRO A 50 -2.10 0.23 -14.87
C PRO A 50 -1.81 -1.26 -14.65
N GLU A 51 -2.64 -2.13 -15.22
CA GLU A 51 -2.51 -3.57 -15.08
C GLU A 51 -1.40 -4.13 -15.97
N LYS A 52 -0.99 -5.38 -15.73
CA LYS A 52 0.06 -6.01 -16.54
C LYS A 52 -0.35 -6.06 -18.02
N GLY A 53 0.45 -5.39 -18.86
CA GLY A 53 0.20 -5.28 -20.30
C GLY A 53 -0.33 -3.91 -20.72
N ASP A 54 -0.82 -3.11 -19.77
CA ASP A 54 -1.17 -1.72 -20.01
C ASP A 54 0.08 -0.86 -20.15
N PRO A 55 -0.01 0.26 -20.91
CA PRO A 55 1.02 1.28 -20.93
C PRO A 55 1.39 1.71 -19.51
N TRP A 56 2.70 1.85 -19.26
CA TRP A 56 3.27 2.33 -17.99
C TRP A 56 3.15 1.39 -16.78
N SER A 57 2.56 0.19 -16.92
CA SER A 57 2.48 -0.80 -15.84
C SER A 57 3.83 -1.13 -15.19
N GLN A 58 4.87 -1.31 -16.01
CA GLN A 58 6.24 -1.54 -15.54
C GLN A 58 6.80 -0.35 -14.77
N MET A 59 6.57 0.88 -15.26
CA MET A 59 7.07 2.10 -14.63
C MET A 59 6.36 2.36 -13.30
N SER A 60 5.04 2.13 -13.24
CA SER A 60 4.25 2.23 -12.02
C SER A 60 4.72 1.23 -10.95
N THR A 61 4.95 -0.02 -11.35
CA THR A 61 5.48 -1.05 -10.44
C THR A 61 6.89 -0.70 -9.94
N GLN A 62 7.77 -0.21 -10.83
CA GLN A 62 9.13 0.16 -10.44
C GLN A 62 9.15 1.36 -9.49
N LEU A 63 8.32 2.38 -9.75
CA LEU A 63 8.19 3.52 -8.85
C LEU A 63 7.69 3.09 -7.47
N ASN A 64 6.68 2.22 -7.40
CA ASN A 64 6.19 1.70 -6.13
C ASN A 64 7.31 0.94 -5.39
N ARG A 65 8.06 0.09 -6.10
CA ARG A 65 9.24 -0.61 -5.55
C ARG A 65 10.25 0.36 -4.92
N ASP A 66 10.68 1.38 -5.66
CA ASP A 66 11.66 2.35 -5.18
C ASP A 66 11.16 3.12 -3.95
N LEU A 67 9.84 3.34 -3.88
CA LEU A 67 9.20 4.02 -2.76
C LEU A 67 9.12 3.15 -1.51
N VAL A 68 8.69 1.89 -1.60
CA VAL A 68 8.27 1.13 -0.41
C VAL A 68 8.97 -0.20 -0.17
N GLU A 69 9.57 -0.83 -1.18
CA GLU A 69 10.13 -2.19 -1.02
C GLU A 69 11.30 -2.21 -0.03
N GLY A 70 11.27 -3.14 0.93
CA GLY A 70 12.29 -3.26 1.97
C GLY A 70 12.26 -2.17 3.03
N LYS A 71 11.20 -1.35 3.10
CA LYS A 71 11.06 -0.26 4.06
C LYS A 71 9.96 -0.54 5.08
N ASP A 72 10.12 0.08 6.24
CA ASP A 72 9.05 0.20 7.22
C ASP A 72 8.07 1.30 6.78
N ILE A 73 6.79 1.01 6.92
CA ILE A 73 5.69 1.88 6.53
C ILE A 73 4.64 1.98 7.64
N ARG A 74 3.85 3.04 7.61
CA ARG A 74 2.63 3.19 8.40
C ARG A 74 1.43 2.94 7.50
N LEU A 75 0.62 1.95 7.87
CA LEU A 75 -0.67 1.64 7.27
C LEU A 75 -1.75 2.47 7.98
N GLU A 76 -2.56 3.17 7.20
CA GLU A 76 -3.75 3.85 7.66
C GLU A 76 -4.98 3.24 7.00
N TYR A 77 -5.83 2.60 7.81
CA TYR A 77 -7.04 1.93 7.35
C TYR A 77 -8.23 2.88 7.29
N ASP A 78 -9.09 2.67 6.29
CA ASP A 78 -10.45 3.25 6.29
C ASP A 78 -11.39 2.40 7.19
N MET A 79 -12.68 2.77 7.25
CA MET A 79 -13.69 2.08 8.08
C MET A 79 -13.79 0.58 7.78
N GLU A 80 -13.58 0.17 6.52
CA GLU A 80 -13.56 -1.22 6.10
C GLU A 80 -12.12 -1.72 5.88
N LYS A 81 -11.76 -2.77 6.61
CA LYS A 81 -10.39 -3.31 6.58
C LYS A 81 -10.11 -4.24 5.40
N HIS A 82 -11.13 -4.93 4.90
CA HIS A 82 -10.97 -5.90 3.81
C HIS A 82 -11.80 -5.51 2.61
N ASP A 83 -11.28 -5.77 1.41
CA ASP A 83 -12.08 -5.61 0.20
C ASP A 83 -12.90 -6.89 -0.10
N HIS A 84 -13.68 -6.87 -1.19
CA HIS A 84 -14.53 -7.99 -1.60
C HIS A 84 -13.77 -9.31 -1.82
N TYR A 85 -12.46 -9.26 -2.02
CA TYR A 85 -11.60 -10.43 -2.25
C TYR A 85 -10.94 -10.94 -0.96
N GLY A 86 -11.30 -10.40 0.20
CA GLY A 86 -10.71 -10.77 1.49
C GLY A 86 -9.25 -10.34 1.62
N ARG A 87 -8.77 -9.48 0.71
CA ARG A 87 -7.49 -8.82 0.88
C ARG A 87 -7.61 -7.85 2.01
#